data_AF-I2QPW0-F1
#
_entry.id   AF-I2QPW0-F1
#
_cell.length_a   1.000
_cell.length_b   1.000
_cell.length_c   1.000
_cell.angle_alpha   90.00
_cell.angle_beta   90.00
_cell.angle_gamma   90.00
#
_symmetry.space_group_name_H-M   'P 1'
#
loop_
_entity.id
_entity.type
_entity.pdbx_description
1 polymer ?
#
loop_
_entity_poly.entity_id
_entity_poly.type
_entity_poly.pdbx_seq_one_letter_code
_entity_poly.pdbx_strand_id
1 'polypeptide(L)'
;MIHATCHTADNLRCIEFDATTWFNEADAPSIIDLAQRGWVSTAIAESLERRRGYERLHDLVEYAAKRLQPESQEHPTWETFECVVDGPDAVAWLEKNRLEIVASIR
;
A
#
# COMPACT_ATOMS: atom_id res chain seq x y z
N MET A 1 -14.88 -0.77 1.76
CA MET A 1 -13.68 -1.57 1.49
C MET A 1 -12.95 -0.87 0.38
N ILE A 2 -11.64 -0.72 0.53
CA ILE A 2 -10.76 -0.20 -0.51
C ILE A 2 -9.85 -1.37 -0.85
N HIS A 3 -10.00 -1.92 -2.06
CA HIS A 3 -9.18 -3.07 -2.43
C HIS A 3 -7.75 -2.62 -2.72
N ALA A 4 -6.80 -3.43 -2.28
CA ALA A 4 -5.40 -3.25 -2.58
C ALA A 4 -4.72 -4.60 -2.74
N THR A 5 -3.68 -4.62 -3.56
CA THR A 5 -2.87 -5.81 -3.85
C THR A 5 -1.42 -5.50 -3.55
N CYS A 6 -0.74 -6.37 -2.80
CA CYS A 6 0.72 -6.32 -2.67
C CYS A 6 1.33 -7.51 -3.39
N HIS A 7 2.45 -7.28 -4.08
CA HIS A 7 3.24 -8.34 -4.66
C HIS A 7 4.74 -8.10 -4.49
N THR A 8 5.50 -9.18 -4.36
CA THR A 8 6.95 -9.13 -4.27
C THR A 8 7.57 -8.91 -5.64
N ALA A 9 8.76 -8.31 -5.71
CA ALA A 9 9.43 -7.99 -6.97
C ALA A 9 9.75 -9.24 -7.82
N ASP A 10 9.90 -10.41 -7.19
CA ASP A 10 10.07 -11.71 -7.84
C ASP A 10 8.73 -12.34 -8.30
N ASN A 11 7.60 -11.68 -8.05
CA ASN A 11 6.23 -12.12 -8.31
C ASN A 11 5.84 -13.47 -7.66
N LEU A 12 6.61 -13.97 -6.69
CA LEU A 12 6.31 -15.24 -6.02
C LEU A 12 5.24 -15.12 -4.95
N ARG A 13 5.04 -13.92 -4.40
CA ARG A 13 3.95 -13.65 -3.45
C ARG A 13 3.08 -12.53 -3.99
N CYS A 14 1.78 -12.77 -3.96
CA CYS A 14 0.76 -11.79 -4.29
C CYS A 14 -0.42 -11.99 -3.34
N ILE A 15 -0.88 -10.90 -2.72
CA ILE A 15 -2.01 -10.93 -1.80
C ILE A 15 -2.91 -9.72 -2.02
N GLU A 16 -4.20 -9.93 -1.80
CA GLU A 16 -5.21 -8.88 -1.75
C GLU A 16 -5.58 -8.59 -0.28
N PHE A 17 -5.86 -7.32 0.04
CA PHE A 17 -6.23 -6.88 1.38
C PHE A 17 -7.12 -5.62 1.36
N ASP A 18 -7.77 -5.32 2.49
CA ASP A 18 -8.57 -4.10 2.67
C ASP A 18 -7.71 -2.95 3.20
N ALA A 19 -7.48 -1.93 2.37
CA ALA A 19 -6.75 -0.73 2.74
C ALA A 19 -7.59 0.32 3.51
N THR A 20 -8.88 0.07 3.74
CA THR A 20 -9.79 1.04 4.41
C THR A 20 -9.24 1.55 5.74
N THR A 21 -8.64 0.68 6.56
CA THR A 21 -8.05 1.06 7.85
C THR A 21 -6.96 2.12 7.69
N TRP A 22 -6.12 1.98 6.66
CA TRP A 22 -5.06 2.96 6.38
C TRP A 22 -5.64 4.30 5.94
N PHE A 23 -6.59 4.30 5.01
CA PHE A 23 -7.25 5.54 4.53
C PHE A 23 -8.02 6.28 5.61
N ASN A 24 -8.53 5.56 6.61
CA ASN A 24 -9.21 6.17 7.74
C ASN A 24 -8.23 6.95 8.63
N GLU A 25 -7.04 6.41 8.86
CA GLU A 25 -6.07 6.93 9.82
C GLU A 25 -5.03 7.87 9.20
N ALA A 26 -4.72 7.71 7.92
CA ALA A 26 -3.74 8.53 7.23
C ALA A 26 -4.19 10.00 7.15
N ASP A 27 -3.20 10.89 7.23
CA ASP A 27 -3.41 12.32 7.02
C ASP A 27 -3.66 12.63 5.53
N ALA A 28 -4.25 13.80 5.28
CA ALA A 28 -4.55 14.23 3.92
C ALA A 28 -3.30 14.30 3.02
N PRO A 29 -2.15 14.85 3.46
CA PRO A 29 -0.94 14.87 2.66
C PRO A 29 -0.47 13.49 2.20
N SER A 30 -0.51 12.48 3.07
CA SER A 30 -0.08 11.11 2.73
C SER A 30 -0.99 10.47 1.68
N ILE A 31 -2.31 10.70 1.78
CA ILE A 31 -3.27 10.19 0.79
C ILE A 31 -3.12 10.93 -0.55
N ILE A 32 -2.84 12.23 -0.54
CA ILE A 32 -2.61 13.02 -1.76
C ILE A 32 -1.31 12.57 -2.46
N ASP A 33 -0.23 12.39 -1.71
CA ASP A 33 1.04 11.88 -2.24
C ASP A 33 0.85 10.48 -2.85
N LEU A 34 0.12 9.58 -2.17
CA LEU A 34 -0.24 8.27 -2.71
C LEU A 34 -1.00 8.38 -4.05
N ALA A 35 -1.99 9.26 -4.13
CA ALA A 35 -2.75 9.49 -5.36
C ALA A 35 -1.86 10.03 -6.49
N GLN A 36 -0.96 10.97 -6.19
CA GLN A 36 0.00 11.53 -7.15
C GLN A 36 1.02 10.50 -7.66
N ARG A 37 1.36 9.50 -6.83
CA ARG A 37 2.19 8.35 -7.21
C ARG A 37 1.42 7.26 -7.96
N GLY A 38 0.17 7.50 -8.33
CA GLY A 38 -0.65 6.54 -9.06
C GLY A 38 -1.17 5.39 -8.20
N TRP A 39 -1.40 5.64 -6.91
CA TRP A 39 -1.93 4.67 -5.96
C TRP A 39 -1.00 3.51 -5.62
N VAL A 40 0.32 3.72 -5.79
CA VAL A 40 1.36 2.72 -5.49
C VAL A 40 2.23 3.18 -4.32
N SER A 41 2.35 2.35 -3.27
CA SER A 41 3.25 2.61 -2.14
C SER A 41 3.41 1.39 -1.22
N THR A 42 4.65 1.08 -0.83
CA THR A 42 4.97 0.07 0.19
C THR A 42 4.51 0.46 1.60
N ALA A 43 4.44 1.77 1.88
CA ALA A 43 4.11 2.31 3.21
C ALA A 43 2.73 1.85 3.74
N ILE A 44 1.81 1.52 2.85
CA ILE A 44 0.49 1.00 3.21
C ILE A 44 0.65 -0.36 3.91
N ALA A 45 1.40 -1.29 3.31
CA ALA A 45 1.65 -2.58 3.93
C ALA A 45 2.48 -2.46 5.21
N GLU A 46 3.53 -1.63 5.19
CA GLU A 46 4.41 -1.43 6.36
C GLU A 46 3.65 -0.94 7.59
N SER A 47 2.64 -0.09 7.40
CA SER A 47 1.81 0.44 8.48
C SER A 47 0.71 -0.52 8.98
N LEU A 48 0.31 -1.48 8.15
CA LEU A 48 -0.78 -2.43 8.44
C LEU A 48 -0.27 -3.81 8.89
N GLU A 49 0.93 -4.23 8.47
CA GLU A 49 1.41 -5.61 8.63
C GLU A 49 1.39 -6.14 10.07
N ARG A 50 1.57 -5.28 11.07
CA ARG A 50 1.59 -5.67 12.49
C ARG A 50 0.22 -5.69 13.14
N ARG A 51 -0.83 -5.37 12.40
CA ARG A 51 -2.21 -5.29 12.91
C ARG A 51 -2.91 -6.62 12.72
N ARG A 52 -3.82 -6.92 13.65
CA ARG A 52 -4.67 -8.11 13.57
C ARG A 52 -5.52 -8.05 12.30
N GLY A 53 -5.56 -9.16 11.55
CA GLY A 53 -6.26 -9.26 10.26
C GLY A 53 -5.39 -8.95 9.04
N TYR A 54 -4.12 -8.57 9.26
CA TYR A 54 -3.14 -8.26 8.20
C TYR A 54 -1.91 -9.18 8.25
N GLU A 55 -2.04 -10.36 8.85
CA GLU A 55 -0.94 -11.31 9.04
C GLU A 55 -0.31 -11.74 7.71
N ARG A 56 -1.11 -11.80 6.63
CA ARG A 56 -0.59 -12.09 5.28
C ARG A 56 0.31 -10.98 4.73
N LEU A 57 0.06 -9.72 5.10
CA LEU A 57 0.98 -8.61 4.76
C LEU A 57 2.30 -8.78 5.49
N HIS A 58 2.25 -9.17 6.77
CA HIS A 58 3.46 -9.48 7.53
C HIS A 58 4.30 -10.57 6.88
N ASP A 59 3.67 -11.68 6.48
CA ASP A 59 4.38 -12.77 5.79
C ASP A 59 5.03 -12.32 4.47
N LEU A 60 4.40 -11.38 3.75
CA LEU A 60 4.92 -10.83 2.50
C LEU A 60 6.10 -9.88 2.76
N VAL A 61 5.95 -8.95 3.71
CA VAL A 61 6.99 -7.99 4.09
C VAL A 61 8.20 -8.73 4.66
N GLU A 62 7.99 -9.72 5.52
CA GLU A 62 9.06 -10.55 6.08
C GLU A 62 9.79 -11.34 5.00
N TYR A 63 9.06 -11.91 4.03
CA TYR A 63 9.67 -12.59 2.89
C TYR A 63 10.52 -11.60 2.07
N ALA A 64 9.99 -10.43 1.73
CA ALA A 64 10.70 -9.43 0.95
C ALA A 64 11.99 -8.99 1.65
N ALA A 65 11.93 -8.73 2.97
CA ALA A 65 13.08 -8.35 3.78
C ALA A 65 14.14 -9.47 3.86
N LYS A 66 13.73 -10.73 4.05
CA LYS A 66 14.69 -11.84 4.21
C LYS A 66 15.29 -12.33 2.88
N ARG A 67 14.47 -12.33 1.83
CA ARG A 67 14.80 -13.00 0.56
C ARG A 67 15.22 -12.05 -0.54
N LEU A 68 14.73 -10.82 -0.58
CA LEU A 68 14.95 -9.91 -1.71
C LEU A 68 15.80 -8.69 -1.33
N GLN A 69 15.84 -8.34 -0.03
CA GLN A 69 16.67 -7.24 0.45
C GLN A 69 18.18 -7.46 0.21
N PRO A 70 18.76 -8.67 0.38
CA PRO A 70 20.16 -8.89 0.04
C PRO A 70 20.49 -8.60 -1.43
N GLU A 71 19.60 -8.94 -2.36
CA GLU A 71 19.73 -8.67 -3.79
C GLU A 71 19.50 -7.20 -4.13
N SER A 72 18.56 -6.54 -3.43
CA SER A 72 18.29 -5.10 -3.59
C SER A 72 19.44 -4.21 -3.09
N GLN A 73 20.35 -4.71 -2.24
CA GLN A 73 21.54 -3.94 -1.81
C GLN A 73 22.47 -3.52 -2.97
N GLU A 74 22.43 -4.25 -4.09
CA GLU A 74 23.17 -3.87 -5.31
C GLU A 74 22.47 -2.72 -6.07
N HIS A 75 21.16 -2.56 -5.87
CA HIS A 75 20.32 -1.54 -6.49
C HIS A 75 19.32 -0.94 -5.48
N PRO A 76 19.75 -0.03 -4.59
CA PRO A 76 18.96 0.43 -3.44
C PRO A 76 17.64 1.14 -3.79
N THR A 77 17.46 1.53 -5.05
CA THR A 77 16.23 2.13 -5.57
C THR A 77 15.18 1.09 -5.96
N TRP A 78 15.49 -0.21 -5.88
CA TRP A 78 14.55 -1.29 -6.17
C TRP A 78 13.80 -1.68 -4.91
N GLU A 79 12.52 -1.34 -4.90
CA GLU A 79 11.58 -1.84 -3.92
C GLU A 79 11.51 -3.37 -4.01
N THR A 80 11.54 -4.02 -2.85
CA THR A 80 11.50 -5.49 -2.76
C THR A 80 10.09 -6.05 -2.95
N PHE A 81 9.08 -5.20 -2.83
CA PHE A 81 7.68 -5.46 -3.11
C PHE A 81 7.00 -4.12 -3.41
N GLU A 82 5.80 -4.16 -3.97
CA GLU A 82 4.96 -2.97 -4.14
C GLU A 82 3.53 -3.29 -3.73
N CYS A 83 2.78 -2.25 -3.35
CA CYS A 83 1.35 -2.36 -3.10
C CYS A 83 0.60 -1.33 -3.92
N VAL A 84 -0.41 -1.80 -4.63
CA VAL A 84 -1.26 -1.03 -5.52
C VAL A 84 -2.65 -0.98 -4.93
N VAL A 85 -3.16 0.23 -4.69
CA VAL A 85 -4.54 0.45 -4.28
C VAL A 85 -5.42 0.60 -5.52
N ASP A 86 -6.61 0.03 -5.48
CA ASP A 86 -7.63 0.30 -6.48
C ASP A 86 -8.07 1.77 -6.38
N GLY A 87 -7.60 2.57 -7.34
CA GLY A 87 -7.87 4.01 -7.40
C GLY A 87 -9.36 4.35 -7.42
N PRO A 88 -10.20 3.70 -8.26
CA PRO A 88 -11.65 3.88 -8.24
C PRO A 88 -12.28 3.64 -6.85
N ASP A 89 -11.91 2.57 -6.17
CA ASP A 89 -12.39 2.29 -4.81
C ASP A 89 -11.94 3.35 -3.80
N ALA A 90 -10.66 3.75 -3.87
CA ALA A 90 -10.10 4.78 -3.01
C ALA A 90 -10.86 6.11 -3.19
N VAL A 91 -11.06 6.56 -4.43
CA VAL A 91 -11.80 7.79 -4.73
C VAL A 91 -13.26 7.68 -4.26
N ALA A 92 -13.95 6.58 -4.57
CA ALA A 92 -15.34 6.38 -4.17
C ALA A 92 -15.52 6.34 -2.64
N TRP A 93 -14.52 5.87 -1.91
CA TRP A 93 -14.51 5.92 -0.44
C TRP A 93 -14.22 7.34 0.07
N LEU A 94 -13.23 8.04 -0.50
CA LEU A 94 -12.88 9.42 -0.11
C LEU A 94 -14.05 10.37 -0.34
N GLU A 95 -14.80 10.23 -1.43
CA GLU A 95 -16.01 11.03 -1.71
C GLU A 95 -17.08 10.92 -0.62
N LYS A 96 -17.11 9.82 0.13
CA LYS A 96 -18.09 9.59 1.19
C LYS A 96 -17.58 9.99 2.58
N ASN A 97 -16.26 9.93 2.80
CA ASN A 97 -15.69 9.98 4.15
C ASN A 97 -14.71 11.14 4.38
N ARG A 98 -14.06 11.65 3.32
CA ARG A 98 -12.95 12.62 3.38
C ARG A 98 -12.98 13.55 2.14
N LEU A 99 -14.08 14.27 1.95
CA LEU A 99 -14.33 15.13 0.78
C LEU A 99 -13.26 16.20 0.56
N GLU A 100 -12.63 16.67 1.63
CA GLU A 100 -11.55 17.65 1.57
C GLU A 100 -10.34 17.16 0.77
N ILE A 101 -10.09 15.85 0.77
CA ILE A 101 -8.98 15.23 0.04
C ILE A 101 -9.31 15.11 -1.45
N VAL A 102 -10.56 14.75 -1.78
CA VAL A 102 -11.02 14.58 -3.17
C VAL A 102 -10.80 15.86 -3.98
N ALA A 103 -11.02 17.02 -3.36
CA ALA A 103 -10.80 18.32 -4.00
C ALA A 103 -9.32 18.60 -4.34
N SER A 104 -8.37 17.91 -3.70
CA SER A 104 -6.92 18.10 -3.90
C SER A 104 -6.26 17.06 -4.81
N ILE A 105 -6.94 15.94 -5.10
CA ILE A 105 -6.44 14.89 -5.99
C ILE A 105 -7.03 14.96 -7.42
N ARG A 106 -8.02 15.83 -7.64
CA ARG A 106 -8.67 16.05 -8.94
C ARG A 106 -7.97 17.12 -9.77
#